data_AF-A0A925D1Y9-F1
#
_entry.id   AF-A0A925D1Y9-F1
#
_cell.length_a   1.000
_cell.length_b   1.000
_cell.length_c   1.000
_cell.angle_alpha   90.00
_cell.angle_beta   90.00
_cell.angle_gamma   90.00
#
_symmetry.space_group_name_H-M   'P 1'
#
loop_
_entity.id
_entity.type
_entity.pdbx_description
1 polymer ?
#
loop_
_entity_poly.entity_id
_entity_poly.type
_entity_poly.pdbx_seq_one_letter_code
_entity_poly.pdbx_strand_id
1 'polypeptide(L)'
;MPKPYNQTRAMLAITRGSLRAIFRSPSAVIFSFVFPLIFILVFGFIGGGNRLNVRVAFDKNTDTTSRLYQQIKSIPAITVSRKDEKQIFED
;
A
#
# COMPACT_ATOMS: atom_id res chain seq x y z
N MET A 1 -52.66 23.85 -10.93
CA MET A 1 -52.02 23.52 -9.64
C MET A 1 -50.51 23.44 -9.84
N PRO A 2 -49.68 24.12 -9.03
CA PRO A 2 -48.23 23.94 -9.10
C PRO A 2 -47.86 22.49 -8.79
N LYS A 3 -46.96 21.89 -9.57
CA LYS A 3 -46.47 20.53 -9.29
C LYS A 3 -45.77 20.54 -7.93
N PRO A 4 -46.09 19.60 -7.01
CA PRO A 4 -45.41 19.53 -5.73
C PRO A 4 -43.91 19.32 -5.94
N TYR A 5 -43.10 20.03 -5.16
CA TYR A 5 -41.65 19.97 -5.23
C TYR A 5 -41.17 18.58 -4.79
N ASN A 6 -40.26 18.00 -5.56
CA ASN A 6 -39.72 16.67 -5.30
C ASN A 6 -38.21 16.78 -5.06
N GLN A 7 -37.82 16.60 -3.80
CA GLN A 7 -36.43 16.71 -3.33
C GLN A 7 -35.50 15.68 -3.99
N THR A 8 -35.95 14.43 -4.15
CA THR A 8 -35.11 13.39 -4.76
C THR A 8 -34.90 13.66 -6.24
N ARG A 9 -35.93 14.18 -6.94
CA ARG A 9 -35.80 14.60 -8.33
C ARG A 9 -34.85 15.79 -8.48
N ALA A 10 -34.87 16.74 -7.55
CA ALA A 10 -33.94 17.85 -7.54
C ALA A 10 -32.49 17.39 -7.31
N MET A 11 -32.26 16.52 -6.33
CA MET A 11 -30.95 15.91 -6.08
C MET A 11 -30.43 15.17 -7.31
N LEU A 12 -31.26 14.31 -7.92
CA LEU A 12 -30.89 13.57 -9.12
C LEU A 12 -30.58 14.48 -10.32
N ALA A 13 -31.29 15.61 -10.46
CA ALA A 13 -31.00 16.58 -11.51
C ALA A 13 -29.60 17.20 -11.34
N ILE A 14 -29.23 17.55 -10.11
CA ILE A 14 -27.90 18.07 -9.78
C ILE A 14 -26.84 16.99 -10.00
N THR A 15 -27.04 15.78 -9.46
CA THR A 15 -26.13 14.64 -9.63
C THR A 15 -25.89 14.33 -11.12
N ARG A 16 -26.95 14.31 -11.93
CA ARG A 16 -26.85 14.05 -13.38
C ARG A 16 -26.07 15.17 -14.09
N GLY A 17 -26.29 16.42 -13.71
CA GLY A 17 -25.52 17.56 -14.21
C GLY A 17 -24.03 17.44 -13.86
N SER A 18 -23.72 17.13 -12.61
CA SER A 18 -22.34 16.97 -12.12
C SER A 18 -21.61 15.80 -12.80
N LEU A 19 -22.26 14.62 -12.91
CA LEU A 19 -21.67 13.48 -13.63
C LEU A 19 -21.40 13.85 -15.09
N ARG A 20 -22.35 14.49 -15.76
CA ARG A 20 -22.18 14.91 -17.17
C ARG A 20 -21.03 15.90 -17.33
N ALA A 21 -20.84 16.81 -16.37
CA ALA A 21 -19.73 17.76 -16.39
C ALA A 21 -18.37 17.06 -16.25
N ILE A 22 -18.26 16.08 -15.34
CA ILE A 22 -17.04 15.28 -15.16
C ILE A 22 -16.70 14.54 -16.46
N PHE A 23 -17.67 13.82 -17.05
CA PHE A 23 -17.43 13.03 -18.26
C PHE A 23 -17.22 13.86 -19.54
N ARG A 24 -17.68 15.12 -19.58
CA ARG A 24 -17.43 16.04 -20.71
C ARG A 24 -15.97 16.47 -20.80
N SER A 25 -15.25 16.48 -19.68
CA SER A 25 -13.87 16.95 -19.62
C SER A 25 -12.92 15.76 -19.46
N PRO A 26 -12.16 15.37 -20.51
CA PRO A 26 -11.20 14.30 -20.41
C PRO A 26 -10.18 14.51 -19.28
N SER A 27 -9.78 15.76 -19.02
CA SER A 27 -8.85 16.09 -17.93
C SER A 27 -9.45 15.86 -16.55
N ALA A 28 -10.74 16.12 -16.36
CA ALA A 28 -11.42 15.87 -15.09
C ALA A 28 -11.48 14.37 -14.78
N VAL A 29 -11.75 13.53 -15.80
CA VAL A 29 -11.74 12.08 -15.65
C VAL A 29 -10.34 11.57 -15.28
N ILE A 30 -9.31 12.05 -15.97
CA ILE A 30 -7.93 11.64 -15.70
C ILE A 30 -7.51 12.03 -14.29
N PHE A 31 -7.79 13.26 -13.87
CA PHE A 31 -7.39 13.75 -12.55
C PHE A 31 -8.16 13.05 -11.41
N SER A 32 -9.46 12.80 -11.58
CA SER A 32 -10.30 12.21 -10.51
C SER A 32 -10.17 10.69 -10.38
N PHE A 33 -9.87 9.96 -11.47
CA PHE A 33 -9.81 8.50 -11.45
C PHE A 33 -8.42 7.95 -11.75
N VAL A 34 -7.84 8.34 -12.88
CA VAL A 34 -6.60 7.74 -13.39
C VAL A 34 -5.40 8.11 -12.52
N PHE A 35 -5.27 9.37 -12.12
CA PHE A 35 -4.18 9.83 -11.27
C PHE A 35 -4.14 9.13 -9.91
N PRO A 36 -5.25 9.08 -9.12
CA PRO A 36 -5.27 8.33 -7.87
C PRO A 36 -4.97 6.84 -8.03
N LEU A 37 -5.46 6.22 -9.11
CA LEU A 37 -5.24 4.81 -9.37
C LEU A 37 -3.77 4.50 -9.67
N ILE A 38 -3.12 5.32 -10.52
CA ILE A 38 -1.68 5.21 -10.77
C ILE A 38 -0.90 5.48 -9.49
N PHE A 39 -1.29 6.48 -8.69
CA PHE A 39 -0.63 6.80 -7.43
C PHE A 39 -0.67 5.60 -6.47
N ILE A 40 -1.84 5.02 -6.21
CA ILE A 40 -1.98 3.83 -5.36
C ILE A 40 -1.18 2.65 -5.92
N LEU A 41 -1.14 2.46 -7.24
CA LEU A 41 -0.38 1.39 -7.87
C LEU A 41 1.12 1.57 -7.65
N VAL A 42 1.64 2.76 -7.95
CA VAL A 42 3.06 3.10 -7.81
C VAL A 42 3.48 3.04 -6.35
N PHE A 43 2.74 3.65 -5.42
CA PHE A 43 3.06 3.60 -4.00
C PHE A 43 2.81 2.22 -3.37
N GLY A 44 1.83 1.47 -3.87
CA GLY A 44 1.58 0.09 -3.48
C GLY A 44 2.71 -0.86 -3.89
N PHE A 45 3.39 -0.58 -5.00
CA PHE A 45 4.56 -1.35 -5.43
C PHE A 45 5.88 -0.84 -4.85
N ILE A 46 6.09 0.48 -4.76
CA ILE A 46 7.30 1.09 -4.17
C ILE A 46 7.38 0.81 -2.67
N GLY A 47 6.25 0.81 -1.97
CA GLY A 47 6.18 0.55 -0.53
C GLY A 47 6.41 -0.91 -0.11
N GLY A 48 6.64 -1.82 -1.07
CA GLY A 48 6.89 -3.24 -0.81
C GLY A 48 5.63 -3.94 -0.35
N GLY A 49 4.94 -4.61 -1.28
CA GLY A 49 3.87 -5.55 -0.97
C GLY A 49 4.34 -6.60 0.05
N ASN A 50 4.04 -6.36 1.32
CA ASN A 50 3.83 -7.35 2.36
C ASN A 50 4.88 -8.46 2.49
N ARG A 51 6.15 -8.09 2.67
CA ARG A 51 7.12 -8.95 3.36
C ARG A 51 7.85 -8.10 4.39
N LEU A 52 7.39 -8.14 5.64
CA LEU A 52 8.23 -7.82 6.78
C LEU A 52 9.48 -8.70 6.65
N ASN A 53 10.55 -8.17 6.06
CA ASN A 53 11.82 -8.83 5.97
C ASN A 53 12.69 -8.25 7.07
N VAL A 54 12.64 -8.88 8.23
CA VAL A 54 13.45 -8.48 9.38
C VAL A 54 14.83 -9.09 9.19
N ARG A 55 15.82 -8.24 8.96
CA ARG A 55 17.22 -8.65 8.94
C ARG A 55 17.70 -8.76 10.38
N VAL A 56 18.08 -9.96 10.80
CA VAL A 56 18.63 -10.20 12.14
C VAL A 56 20.06 -10.70 12.01
N ALA A 57 20.94 -10.21 12.87
CA ALA A 57 22.28 -10.73 13.05
C ALA A 57 22.35 -11.44 14.41
N PHE A 58 23.01 -12.58 14.46
CA PHE A 58 23.30 -13.29 15.70
C PHE A 58 24.75 -13.02 16.11
N ASP A 59 24.99 -12.95 17.42
CA ASP A 59 26.34 -12.86 17.96
C ASP A 59 27.18 -14.07 17.53
N LYS A 60 28.50 -13.91 17.40
CA LYS A 60 29.41 -14.98 16.98
C LYS A 60 29.41 -16.19 17.92
N ASN A 61 29.08 -15.99 19.19
CA ASN A 61 29.01 -17.03 20.20
C ASN A 61 27.65 -17.75 20.24
N THR A 62 26.75 -17.45 19.31
CA THR A 62 25.42 -18.06 19.26
C THR A 62 25.51 -19.54 18.87
N ASP A 63 24.88 -20.39 19.66
CA ASP A 63 24.74 -21.81 19.34
C ASP A 63 23.80 -22.03 18.14
N THR A 64 24.39 -22.30 16.99
CA THR A 64 23.67 -22.58 15.74
C THR A 64 23.12 -23.99 15.62
N THR A 65 23.48 -24.89 16.56
CA THR A 65 22.99 -26.27 16.60
C THR A 65 21.67 -26.40 17.34
N SER A 66 21.35 -25.41 18.19
CA SER A 66 20.10 -25.36 18.94
C SER A 66 18.87 -25.35 18.04
N ARG A 67 17.84 -26.09 18.46
CA ARG A 67 16.53 -26.17 17.78
C ARG A 67 15.88 -24.79 17.62
N LEU A 68 16.12 -23.88 18.57
CA LEU A 68 15.61 -22.51 18.53
C LEU A 68 16.22 -21.72 17.36
N TYR A 69 17.53 -21.85 17.13
CA TYR A 69 18.22 -21.20 16.02
C TYR A 69 17.65 -21.68 14.66
N GLN A 70 17.43 -22.99 14.53
CA GLN A 70 16.86 -23.56 13.31
C GLN A 70 15.41 -23.10 13.06
N GLN A 71 14.61 -23.01 14.13
CA GLN A 71 13.23 -22.51 14.03
C GLN A 71 13.19 -21.05 13.59
N ILE A 72 14.02 -20.18 14.18
CA ILE A 72 14.07 -18.76 13.79
C ILE A 72 14.53 -18.61 12.34
N LYS A 73 15.55 -19.37 11.91
CA LYS A 73 16.03 -19.38 10.53
C LYS A 73 15.00 -19.89 9.52
N SER A 74 14.05 -20.73 9.96
CA SER A 74 13.01 -21.27 9.09
C SER A 74 11.85 -20.30 8.82
N ILE A 75 11.76 -19.19 9.56
CA ILE A 75 10.69 -18.21 9.41
C ILE A 75 10.93 -17.38 8.13
N PRO A 76 10.03 -17.42 7.13
CA PRO A 76 10.23 -16.73 5.84
C PRO A 76 10.34 -15.19 5.93
N ALA A 77 9.89 -14.62 7.04
CA ALA A 77 9.96 -13.18 7.34
C ALA A 77 11.32 -12.75 7.95
N ILE A 78 12.20 -13.69 8.28
CA ILE A 78 13.46 -13.42 8.96
C ILE A 78 14.61 -13.79 8.05
N THR A 79 15.46 -12.82 7.72
CA THR A 79 16.71 -13.06 6.99
C THR A 79 17.89 -12.96 7.95
N VAL A 80 18.62 -14.06 8.12
CA VAL A 80 19.80 -14.09 8.98
C VAL A 80 21.02 -13.55 8.22
N SER A 81 21.51 -12.38 8.63
CA SER A 81 22.69 -11.74 8.04
C SER A 81 23.96 -12.16 8.80
N ARG A 82 24.92 -12.79 8.12
CA ARG A 82 26.25 -13.08 8.67
C ARG A 82 27.21 -11.93 8.27
N LYS A 83 27.10 -10.80 8.97
CA LYS A 83 28.05 -9.67 8.88
C LYS A 83 28.98 -9.72 10.10
N ASP A 84 30.23 -9.30 9.94
CA ASP A 84 31.15 -9.12 11.06
C ASP A 84 30.69 -7.97 11.97
N GLU A 85 30.98 -8.02 13.28
CA GLU A 85 30.54 -7.06 14.31
C GLU A 85 30.73 -5.58 13.93
N LYS A 86 31.78 -5.28 13.16
CA LYS A 86 32.11 -3.93 12.68
C LYS A 86 31.20 -3.44 11.55
N GLN A 87 30.46 -4.32 10.88
CA GLN A 87 29.60 -4.05 9.73
C GLN A 87 28.10 -4.18 10.07
N ILE A 88 27.73 -4.50 11.31
CA ILE A 88 26.33 -4.65 11.73
C ILE A 88 25.60 -3.29 11.78
N PHE A 89 26.36 -2.19 11.89
CA PHE A 89 25.84 -0.81 11.94
C PHE A 89 25.84 -0.07 10.60
N GLU A 90 26.37 -0.68 9.53
CA GLU A 90 26.30 -0.13 8.18
C GLU A 90 25.19 -0.86 7.41
N ASP A 91 24.15 -0.11 7.01
CA ASP A 91 22.98 -0.61 6.27
C ASP A 91 23.34 -1.15 4.87
#